data_AF-A0A6G7YHE3-F1
#
_entry.id   AF-A0A6G7YHE3-F1
#
_cell.length_a   1.000
_cell.length_b   1.000
_cell.length_c   1.000
_cell.angle_alpha   90.00
_cell.angle_beta   90.00
_cell.angle_gamma   90.00
#
_symmetry.space_group_name_H-M   'P 1'
#
loop_
_entity.id
_entity.type
_entity.pdbx_description
1 polymer ?
#
loop_
_entity_poly.entity_id
_entity_poly.type
_entity_poly.pdbx_seq_one_letter_code
_entity_poly.pdbx_strand_id
1 'polypeptide(L)'
;MTAPTVEELRAVTTVTITQAGAFIGLSPATSYRAANDGSLPTITVGKHRRVPAPLLLALVGLPYEVGSADTAGPSDLEEASRAGS
;
A
#
# COMPACT_ATOMS: atom_id res chain seq x y z
N MET A 1 -13.10 14.39 6.33
CA MET A 1 -12.78 12.95 6.08
C MET A 1 -11.79 12.53 7.14
N THR A 2 -11.99 11.35 7.73
CA THR A 2 -11.10 10.79 8.77
C THR A 2 -9.83 10.20 8.12
N ALA A 3 -8.70 10.36 8.80
CA ALA A 3 -7.45 9.70 8.44
C ALA A 3 -7.59 8.18 8.70
N PRO A 4 -7.25 7.31 7.73
CA PRO A 4 -7.29 5.88 7.96
C PRO A 4 -6.22 5.45 8.97
N THR A 5 -6.46 4.36 9.70
CA THR A 5 -5.43 3.73 10.56
C THR A 5 -4.51 2.82 9.73
N VAL A 6 -3.41 2.36 10.35
CA VAL A 6 -2.49 1.41 9.72
C VAL A 6 -3.19 0.09 9.41
N GLU A 7 -4.01 -0.41 10.34
CA GLU A 7 -4.78 -1.64 10.18
C GLU A 7 -5.79 -1.52 9.03
N GLU A 8 -6.47 -0.38 8.91
CA GLU A 8 -7.38 -0.12 7.79
C GLU A 8 -6.64 -0.08 6.45
N LEU A 9 -5.45 0.52 6.40
CA LEU A 9 -4.62 0.56 5.20
C LEU A 9 -4.15 -0.84 4.78
N ARG A 10 -3.88 -1.74 5.74
CA ARG A 10 -3.53 -3.14 5.45
C ARG A 10 -4.70 -3.95 4.89
N ALA A 11 -5.94 -3.54 5.15
CA ALA A 11 -7.15 -4.24 4.72
C ALA A 11 -7.65 -3.82 3.33
N VAL A 12 -7.10 -2.75 2.74
CA VAL A 12 -7.57 -2.19 1.47
C VAL A 12 -6.46 -2.14 0.42
N THR A 13 -6.85 -2.16 -0.85
CA THR A 13 -5.90 -2.05 -1.97
C THR A 13 -5.52 -0.60 -2.25
N THR A 14 -6.49 0.32 -2.14
CA THR A 14 -6.30 1.74 -2.47
C THR A 14 -7.13 2.64 -1.56
N VAL A 15 -6.66 3.89 -1.40
CA VAL A 15 -7.38 4.98 -0.73
C VAL A 15 -7.46 6.22 -1.63
N THR A 16 -8.29 7.19 -1.26
CA THR A 16 -8.31 8.50 -1.93
C THR A 16 -7.06 9.31 -1.58
N ILE A 17 -6.74 10.32 -2.39
CA ILE A 17 -5.65 11.28 -2.14
C ILE A 17 -5.82 11.98 -0.78
N THR A 18 -7.04 12.37 -0.44
CA THR A 18 -7.33 13.07 0.82
C THR A 18 -7.18 12.17 2.04
N GLN A 19 -7.59 10.90 1.96
CA GLN A 19 -7.33 9.90 3.01
C GLN A 19 -5.83 9.66 3.20
N ALA A 20 -5.09 9.46 2.11
CA ALA A 20 -3.65 9.24 2.16
C ALA A 20 -2.91 10.44 2.76
N GLY A 21 -3.25 11.65 2.34
CA GLY A 21 -2.64 12.85 2.91
C GLY A 21 -2.99 13.05 4.38
N ALA A 22 -4.24 12.80 4.78
CA ALA A 22 -4.63 12.88 6.19
C ALA A 22 -3.85 11.88 7.06
N PHE A 23 -3.57 10.68 6.55
CA PHE A 23 -2.74 9.67 7.22
C PHE A 23 -1.31 10.17 7.53
N ILE A 24 -0.72 10.96 6.62
CA ILE A 24 0.64 11.53 6.80
C ILE A 24 0.64 12.99 7.30
N GLY A 25 -0.50 13.48 7.81
CA GLY A 25 -0.60 14.82 8.42
C GLY A 25 -0.70 15.99 7.44
N LEU A 26 -1.10 15.75 6.19
CA LEU A 26 -1.27 16.80 5.16
C LEU A 26 -2.71 17.33 5.09
N SER A 27 -2.82 18.63 4.79
CA SER A 27 -4.09 19.24 4.42
C SER A 27 -4.57 18.74 3.05
N PRO A 28 -5.89 18.75 2.74
CA PRO A 28 -6.39 18.31 1.44
C PRO A 28 -5.71 18.98 0.23
N ALA A 29 -5.47 20.30 0.32
CA ALA A 29 -4.80 21.05 -0.74
C ALA A 29 -3.35 20.55 -0.94
N THR A 30 -2.61 20.33 0.15
CA THR A 30 -1.25 19.79 0.09
C THR A 30 -1.24 18.36 -0.45
N SER A 31 -2.21 17.53 -0.09
CA SER A 31 -2.34 16.15 -0.59
C SER A 31 -2.49 16.12 -2.11
N TYR A 32 -3.35 16.98 -2.67
CA TYR A 32 -3.51 17.07 -4.13
C TYR A 32 -2.26 17.62 -4.82
N ARG A 33 -1.54 18.56 -4.20
CA ARG A 33 -0.23 19.02 -4.72
C ARG A 33 0.78 17.90 -4.75
N ALA A 34 0.93 17.15 -3.65
CA ALA A 34 1.83 16.00 -3.55
C ALA A 34 1.47 14.89 -4.56
N ALA A 35 0.18 14.68 -4.82
CA ALA A 35 -0.26 13.76 -5.87
C ALA A 35 0.09 14.25 -7.29
N ASN A 36 0.14 15.56 -7.52
CA ASN A 36 0.46 16.15 -8.81
C ASN A 36 1.97 16.20 -9.07
N ASP A 37 2.77 16.50 -8.05
CA ASP A 37 4.24 16.56 -8.17
C ASP A 37 4.93 15.19 -8.03
N GLY A 38 4.18 14.15 -7.65
CA GLY A 38 4.66 12.78 -7.54
C GLY A 38 5.22 12.40 -6.17
N SER A 39 5.23 13.33 -5.20
CA SER A 39 5.64 13.05 -3.81
C SER A 39 4.68 12.09 -3.10
N LEU A 40 3.42 12.04 -3.53
CA LEU A 40 2.44 11.04 -3.10
C LEU A 40 2.21 10.01 -4.22
N PRO A 41 2.44 8.71 -3.97
CA PRO A 41 2.30 7.69 -5.00
C PRO A 41 0.85 7.57 -5.43
N THR A 42 0.57 7.75 -6.73
CA THR A 42 -0.79 7.64 -7.26
C THR A 42 -0.85 6.74 -8.48
N ILE A 43 -1.95 6.01 -8.60
CA ILE A 43 -2.36 5.29 -9.80
C ILE A 43 -3.71 5.83 -10.29
N THR A 44 -4.00 5.64 -11.56
CA THR A 44 -5.31 5.96 -12.12
C THR A 44 -6.12 4.67 -12.26
N VAL A 45 -7.25 4.60 -11.55
CA VAL A 45 -8.21 3.49 -11.64
C VAL A 45 -9.47 4.03 -12.32
N GLY A 46 -9.62 3.70 -13.59
CA GLY A 46 -10.66 4.28 -14.45
C GLY A 46 -10.48 5.79 -14.57
N LYS A 47 -11.44 6.57 -14.02
CA LYS A 47 -11.42 8.04 -14.04
C LYS A 47 -10.88 8.66 -12.75
N HIS A 48 -10.50 7.85 -11.76
CA HIS A 48 -10.15 8.33 -10.43
C HIS A 48 -8.66 8.11 -10.13
N ARG A 49 -7.99 9.14 -9.61
CA ARG A 49 -6.66 9.00 -9.02
C ARG A 49 -6.79 8.44 -7.61
N ARG A 50 -6.04 7.39 -7.34
CA ARG A 50 -6.03 6.63 -6.09
C ARG A 50 -4.60 6.45 -5.61
N VAL A 51 -4.43 6.34 -4.30
CA VAL A 51 -3.15 6.03 -3.68
C VAL A 51 -3.14 4.55 -3.32
N PRO A 52 -2.23 3.74 -3.87
CA PRO A 52 -2.07 2.35 -3.44
C PRO A 52 -1.68 2.29 -1.96
N ALA A 53 -2.45 1.56 -1.15
CA ALA A 53 -2.17 1.46 0.28
C ALA A 53 -0.79 0.82 0.58
N PRO A 54 -0.34 -0.22 -0.15
CA PRO A 54 1.02 -0.74 -0.04
C PRO A 54 2.12 0.31 -0.18
N LEU A 55 2.03 1.14 -1.22
CA LEU A 55 3.03 2.18 -1.49
C LEU A 55 2.96 3.31 -0.46
N LEU A 56 1.77 3.62 0.05
CA LEU A 56 1.61 4.59 1.13
C LEU A 56 2.27 4.11 2.43
N LEU A 57 2.09 2.84 2.79
CA LEU A 57 2.75 2.23 3.95
C LEU A 57 4.27 2.21 3.77
N ALA A 58 4.75 1.81 2.58
CA ALA A 58 6.17 1.81 2.26
C ALA A 58 6.79 3.22 2.32
N LEU A 59 6.07 4.26 1.86
CA LEU A 59 6.50 5.66 1.91
C LEU A 59 6.84 6.11 3.34
N VAL A 60 6.10 5.62 4.34
CA VAL A 60 6.30 5.96 5.76
C VAL A 60 7.17 4.94 6.50
N GLY A 61 7.80 4.00 5.78
CA GLY A 61 8.67 2.98 6.36
C GLY A 61 7.93 1.85 7.10
N LEU A 62 6.63 1.67 6.86
CA LEU A 62 5.86 0.59 7.45
C LEU A 62 5.79 -0.63 6.50
N PRO A 63 5.88 -1.86 7.05
CA PRO A 63 5.72 -3.06 6.25
C PRO A 63 4.27 -3.20 5.79
N TYR A 64 4.11 -3.69 4.56
CA TYR A 64 2.84 -4.17 4.05
C TYR A 64 3.02 -5.63 3.65
N GLU A 65 2.10 -6.47 4.08
CA GLU A 65 2.02 -7.85 3.59
C GLU A 65 1.37 -7.77 2.21
N VAL A 66 2.10 -8.15 1.16
CA VAL A 66 1.44 -8.51 -0.10
C VAL A 66 0.59 -9.72 0.24
N GLY A 67 -0.73 -9.65 0.02
CA GLY A 67 -1.61 -10.81 0.20
C GLY A 67 -0.93 -12.03 -0.43
N SER A 68 -0.70 -13.05 0.38
CA SER A 68 0.13 -14.24 0.16
C SER A 68 -0.33 -15.15 -0.98
N ALA A 69 -1.02 -14.62 -1.98
CA ALA A 69 -1.46 -15.35 -3.15
C ALA A 69 -0.30 -15.77 -4.08
N ASP A 70 0.92 -15.26 -3.89
CA ASP A 70 2.05 -15.54 -4.80
C ASP A 70 3.43 -15.66 -4.13
N THR A 71 3.49 -16.01 -2.84
CA THR A 71 4.76 -16.40 -2.20
C THR A 71 4.72 -17.87 -1.80
N ALA A 72 4.51 -18.75 -2.79
CA ALA A 72 5.30 -19.96 -2.81
C ALA A 72 6.67 -19.54 -3.34
N GLY A 73 7.55 -19.08 -2.45
CA GLY A 73 8.95 -18.90 -2.81
C GLY A 73 9.50 -20.27 -3.24
N PRO A 74 10.48 -20.35 -4.15
CA PRO A 74 11.08 -21.63 -4.54
C PRO A 74 11.71 -22.40 -3.37
N SER A 75 11.88 -21.76 -2.21
CA SER A 75 12.44 -22.31 -0.97
C SER A 75 11.50 -23.24 -0.18
N ASP A 76 10.17 -23.12 -0.32
CA ASP A 76 9.24 -24.00 0.43
C ASP A 76 9.09 -25.40 -0.20
N LEU A 77 9.54 -25.57 -1.46
CA LEU A 77 9.54 -26.85 -2.17
C LEU A 77 10.77 -27.72 -1.85
N GLU A 78 11.86 -27.12 -1.35
CA GLU A 78 13.12 -27.84 -1.13
C GLU A 78 13.17 -28.61 0.20
N GLU A 79 12.43 -28.18 1.23
CA GLU A 79 12.36 -28.89 2.51
C GLU A 79 11.52 -30.19 2.43
N ALA A 80 10.49 -30.22 1.60
CA ALA A 80 9.65 -31.41 1.42
C ALA A 80 10.41 -32.59 0.79
N SER A 81 11.47 -32.32 0.00
CA SER A 81 12.26 -33.37 -0.64
C SER A 81 13.27 -34.03 0.30
N ARG A 82 13.61 -33.41 1.44
CA ARG A 82 14.65 -33.90 2.37
C ARG A 82 14.11 -34.77 3.50
N ALA A 83 12.79 -34.83 3.67
CA ALA A 83 12.11 -35.66 4.67
C ALA A 83 11.70 -37.06 4.16
N GLY A 84 12.03 -37.40 2.91
CA GLY A 84 11.69 -38.68 2.29
C GLY A 84 12.89 -39.37 1.65
N SER A 85 13.81 -39.91 2.46
CA SER A 85 14.75 -40.98 2.10
C SER A 85 15.33 -41.63 3.36
#